data_AF-A0A2N6EQL5-F1
#
_entry.id   AF-A0A2N6EQL5-F1
#
_cell.length_a   1.000
_cell.length_b   1.000
_cell.length_c   1.000
_cell.angle_alpha   90.00
_cell.angle_beta   90.00
_cell.angle_gamma   90.00
#
_symmetry.space_group_name_H-M   'P 1'
#
loop_
_entity.id
_entity.type
_entity.pdbx_description
1 polymer ?
#
loop_
_entity_poly.entity_id
_entity_poly.type
_entity_poly.pdbx_seq_one_letter_code
_entity_poly.pdbx_strand_id
1 'polypeptide(L)'
;MSHFKCLSSLSSIDDPLIYRSMHSFMAFCIYEHMQYADDDPDLNFTLATDEDVGYLQSLTDPEEWSLIETHCCNTTTRVYRIIYTDNVMFVPGHFSCHISFLP
;
A
#
# COMPACT_ATOMS: atom_id res chain seq x y z
N MET A 1 -2.45 4.74 -11.06
CA MET A 1 -1.98 3.85 -9.98
C MET A 1 -0.93 2.93 -10.55
N SER A 2 0.15 2.69 -9.80
CA SER A 2 1.14 1.68 -10.18
C SER A 2 0.75 0.34 -9.57
N HIS A 3 0.70 -0.72 -10.38
CA HIS A 3 0.30 -2.06 -9.98
C HIS A 3 1.50 -2.98 -9.84
N PHE A 4 1.51 -3.79 -8.79
CA PHE A 4 2.59 -4.70 -8.44
C PHE A 4 2.03 -6.09 -8.14
N LYS A 5 2.54 -7.09 -8.87
CA LYS A 5 2.10 -8.50 -8.76
C LYS A 5 3.17 -9.42 -8.19
N CYS A 6 4.42 -8.94 -8.06
CA CYS A 6 5.52 -9.71 -7.48
C CYS A 6 6.58 -8.79 -6.86
N LEU A 7 7.41 -9.34 -5.97
CA LEU A 7 8.45 -8.57 -5.28
C LEU A 7 9.43 -7.87 -6.24
N SER A 8 9.77 -8.50 -7.37
CA SER A 8 10.68 -7.90 -8.34
C SER A 8 10.09 -6.68 -9.04
N SER A 9 8.76 -6.58 -9.14
CA SER A 9 8.09 -5.41 -9.73
C SER A 9 8.23 -4.15 -8.87
N LEU A 10 8.54 -4.28 -7.57
CA LEU A 10 8.75 -3.14 -6.68
C LEU A 10 10.05 -2.38 -6.97
N SER A 11 10.94 -2.91 -7.82
CA SER A 11 12.22 -2.29 -8.17
C SER A 11 12.09 -0.90 -8.80
N SER A 12 10.91 -0.52 -9.29
CA SER A 12 10.62 0.81 -9.83
C SER A 12 10.21 1.84 -8.77
N ILE A 13 10.15 1.47 -7.48
CA ILE A 13 9.79 2.40 -6.40
C ILE A 13 11.07 3.07 -5.89
N ASP A 14 11.20 4.37 -6.18
CA ASP A 14 12.38 5.16 -5.81
C ASP A 14 12.42 5.53 -4.33
N ASP A 15 11.26 5.66 -3.68
CA ASP A 15 11.20 5.97 -2.24
C ASP A 15 11.53 4.72 -1.42
N PRO A 16 12.67 4.70 -0.68
CA PRO A 16 13.10 3.51 0.04
C PRO A 16 12.15 3.10 1.18
N LEU A 17 11.38 4.05 1.74
CA LEU A 17 10.46 3.80 2.83
C LEU A 17 9.15 3.20 2.32
N ILE A 18 8.67 3.68 1.18
CA ILE A 18 7.54 3.07 0.46
C ILE A 18 7.95 1.67 0.00
N TYR A 19 9.11 1.53 -0.66
CA TYR A 19 9.65 0.24 -1.11
C TYR A 19 9.70 -0.76 0.05
N ARG A 20 10.31 -0.37 1.18
CA ARG A 20 10.45 -1.24 2.34
C ARG A 20 9.10 -1.69 2.89
N SER A 21 8.13 -0.78 2.97
CA SER A 21 6.79 -1.08 3.50
C SER A 21 6.00 -2.01 2.58
N MET A 22 6.05 -1.77 1.27
CA MET A 22 5.40 -2.62 0.27
C MET A 22 6.06 -3.99 0.21
N HIS A 23 7.40 -4.02 0.17
CA HIS A 23 8.16 -5.26 0.08
C HIS A 23 7.94 -6.15 1.31
N SER A 24 7.98 -5.58 2.53
CA SER A 24 7.81 -6.38 3.75
C SER A 24 6.41 -6.98 3.83
N PHE A 25 5.37 -6.20 3.51
CA PHE A 25 4.00 -6.67 3.56
C PHE A 25 3.71 -7.68 2.45
N MET A 26 4.11 -7.41 1.21
CA MET A 26 3.96 -8.34 0.09
C MET A 26 4.68 -9.67 0.35
N ALA A 27 5.90 -9.62 0.90
CA ALA A 27 6.64 -10.84 1.26
C ALA A 27 5.93 -11.63 2.36
N PHE A 28 5.29 -10.95 3.32
CA PHE A 28 4.52 -11.61 4.37
C PHE A 28 3.25 -12.26 3.82
N CYS A 29 2.49 -11.58 2.96
CA CYS A 29 1.32 -12.18 2.30
C CYS A 29 1.70 -13.43 1.48
N ILE A 30 2.82 -13.37 0.75
CA ILE A 30 3.36 -14.55 0.02
C ILE A 30 3.70 -15.69 1.00
N TYR A 31 4.34 -15.38 2.12
CA TYR A 31 4.64 -16.37 3.14
C TYR A 31 3.38 -17.01 3.73
N GLU A 32 2.38 -16.22 4.10
CA GLU A 32 1.11 -16.72 4.63
C GLU A 32 0.39 -17.62 3.62
N HIS A 33 0.31 -17.19 2.37
CA HIS A 33 -0.25 -17.99 1.28
C HIS A 33 0.47 -19.35 1.16
N MET A 34 1.81 -19.37 1.20
CA MET A 34 2.59 -20.60 1.15
C MET A 34 2.38 -21.52 2.37
N GLN A 35 2.11 -20.96 3.56
CA GLN A 35 1.93 -21.72 4.80
C GLN A 35 0.51 -22.25 4.97
N TYR A 36 -0.49 -21.45 4.61
CA TYR A 36 -1.89 -21.74 4.90
C TYR A 36 -2.67 -22.32 3.71
N ALA A 37 -2.02 -22.47 2.55
CA ALA A 37 -2.64 -22.95 1.30
C ALA A 37 -3.94 -22.20 0.99
N ASP A 38 -3.91 -20.89 1.22
CA ASP A 38 -5.04 -20.02 0.92
C ASP A 38 -5.17 -19.93 -0.60
N ASP A 39 -6.32 -20.27 -1.18
CA ASP A 39 -6.48 -20.42 -2.63
C ASP A 39 -6.49 -19.08 -3.39
N ASP A 40 -6.28 -17.95 -2.72
CA ASP A 40 -6.34 -16.61 -3.32
C ASP A 40 -4.97 -15.91 -3.39
N PRO A 41 -4.15 -16.22 -4.42
CA PRO A 41 -2.90 -15.51 -4.68
C PRO A 41 -3.13 -14.15 -5.36
N ASP A 42 -4.38 -13.71 -5.61
CA ASP A 42 -4.66 -12.65 -6.55
C ASP A 42 -4.72 -11.23 -5.94
N LEU A 43 -4.27 -11.09 -4.69
CA LEU A 43 -4.06 -9.81 -4.03
C LEU A 43 -3.24 -8.86 -4.92
N ASN A 44 -3.90 -7.80 -5.38
CA ASN A 44 -3.26 -6.73 -6.12
C ASN A 44 -2.57 -5.78 -5.14
N PHE A 45 -1.32 -5.42 -5.41
CA PHE A 45 -0.65 -4.38 -4.66
C PHE A 45 -0.60 -3.13 -5.51
N THR A 46 -1.06 -2.00 -4.98
CA THR A 46 -1.10 -0.73 -5.70
C THR A 46 -0.38 0.37 -4.93
N LEU A 47 0.26 1.28 -5.66
CA LEU A 47 0.80 2.53 -5.12
C LEU A 47 0.06 3.70 -5.76
N ALA A 48 -0.54 4.55 -4.92
CA ALA A 48 -1.19 5.76 -5.36
C ALA A 48 -0.17 6.77 -5.88
N THR A 49 -0.51 7.39 -7.01
CA THR A 49 0.28 8.42 -7.70
C THR A 49 -0.56 9.69 -7.85
N ASP A 50 0.06 10.79 -8.30
CA ASP A 50 -0.65 12.07 -8.50
C ASP A 50 -1.85 11.97 -9.46
N GLU A 51 -1.80 11.04 -10.42
CA GLU A 51 -2.88 10.80 -11.38
C GLU A 51 -4.14 10.19 -10.73
N ASP A 52 -4.00 9.66 -9.52
CA ASP A 52 -5.05 8.89 -8.84
C ASP A 52 -5.92 9.73 -7.91
N VAL A 53 -5.65 11.02 -7.74
CA VAL A 53 -6.36 11.89 -6.78
C VAL A 53 -7.88 11.80 -6.93
N GLY A 54 -8.39 11.78 -8.17
CA GLY A 54 -9.83 11.63 -8.42
C GLY A 54 -10.40 10.28 -8.00
N TYR A 55 -9.61 9.21 -8.14
CA TYR A 55 -9.99 7.88 -7.67
C TYR A 55 -9.95 7.80 -6.14
N LEU A 56 -8.94 8.39 -5.50
CA LEU A 56 -8.80 8.41 -4.03
C LEU A 56 -10.03 9.05 -3.35
N GLN A 57 -10.61 10.09 -3.97
CA GLN A 57 -11.83 10.75 -3.49
C GLN A 57 -13.08 9.88 -3.57
N SER A 58 -13.08 8.85 -4.40
CA SER A 58 -14.20 7.91 -4.56
C SER A 58 -14.10 6.69 -3.65
N LEU A 59 -12.99 6.54 -2.91
CA LEU A 59 -12.78 5.39 -2.03
C LEU A 59 -13.80 5.37 -0.89
N THR A 60 -14.35 4.19 -0.65
CA THR A 60 -15.22 3.89 0.49
C THR A 60 -14.44 3.24 1.61
N ASP A 61 -15.08 3.04 2.77
CA ASP A 61 -14.46 2.38 3.91
C ASP A 61 -13.82 1.04 3.52
N PRO A 62 -12.53 0.83 3.85
CA PRO A 62 -11.81 -0.41 3.58
C PRO A 62 -12.10 -1.46 4.65
N GLU A 63 -11.64 -2.69 4.45
CA GLU A 63 -11.67 -3.71 5.50
C GLU A 63 -10.73 -3.36 6.66
N GLU A 64 -9.54 -2.88 6.31
CA GLU A 64 -8.52 -2.45 7.25
C GLU A 64 -7.74 -1.29 6.64
N TRP A 65 -7.28 -0.36 7.48
CA TRP A 65 -6.16 0.50 7.11
C TRP A 65 -5.21 0.69 8.28
N SER A 66 -3.95 1.00 7.96
CA SER A 66 -2.91 1.31 8.94
C SER A 66 -2.06 2.48 8.45
N LEU A 67 -1.65 3.33 9.38
CA LEU A 67 -0.65 4.39 9.14
C LEU A 67 0.74 3.86 9.52
N ILE A 68 1.66 3.92 8.56
CA ILE A 68 3.07 3.66 8.78
C ILE A 68 3.79 5.00 8.81
N GLU A 69 4.20 5.42 10.01
CA GLU A 69 5.02 6.60 10.23
C GLU A 69 6.48 6.21 10.46
N THR A 70 7.37 6.71 9.61
CA THR A 70 8.82 6.60 9.83
C THR A 70 9.38 7.97 10.18
N HIS A 71 9.90 8.10 11.41
CA HIS A 71 10.64 9.27 11.85
C HIS A 71 12.13 8.99 11.69
N CYS A 72 12.80 9.75 10.82
CA CYS A 72 14.24 9.64 10.64
C CYS A 72 14.84 11.05 10.56
N CYS A 73 15.81 11.33 11.43
CA CYS A 73 16.41 12.65 11.58
C CYS A 73 15.32 13.72 11.82
N ASN A 74 15.11 14.62 10.86
CA ASN A 74 14.12 15.69 10.91
C ASN A 74 13.00 15.49 9.87
N THR A 75 12.88 14.29 9.31
CA THR A 75 11.88 13.95 8.30
C THR A 75 10.91 12.92 8.86
N THR A 76 9.63 13.14 8.63
CA THR A 76 8.58 12.16 8.90
C THR A 76 7.98 11.77 7.57
N THR A 77 8.07 10.48 7.23
CA THR A 77 7.42 9.92 6.05
C THR A 77 6.22 9.11 6.50
N ARG A 78 5.10 9.33 5.83
CA ARG A 78 3.82 8.69 6.10
C ARG A 78 3.41 7.89 4.89
N VAL A 79 3.00 6.65 5.12
CA VAL A 79 2.36 5.81 4.11
C VAL A 79 1.17 5.14 4.78
N TYR A 80 0.00 5.26 4.17
CA TYR A 80 -1.17 4.50 4.59
C TYR A 80 -1.20 3.21 3.79
N ARG A 81 -1.33 2.07 4.47
CA ARG A 81 -1.69 0.80 3.85
C ARG A 81 -3.19 0.61 4.04
N ILE A 82 -3.90 0.44 2.94
CA ILE A 82 -5.36 0.29 2.90
C ILE A 82 -5.66 -1.06 2.26
N ILE A 83 -6.46 -1.88 2.93
CA ILE A 83 -6.77 -3.25 2.52
C ILE A 83 -8.25 -3.33 2.13
N TYR A 84 -8.47 -3.71 0.89
CA TYR A 84 -9.75 -4.15 0.34
C TYR A 84 -9.66 -5.65 0.04
N THR A 85 -10.81 -6.28 -0.17
CA THR A 85 -10.91 -7.73 -0.42
C THR A 85 -9.98 -8.22 -1.54
N ASP A 86 -9.78 -7.43 -2.60
CA ASP A 86 -9.01 -7.80 -3.80
C ASP A 86 -7.74 -6.95 -4.02
N ASN A 87 -7.46 -5.99 -3.13
CA ASN A 87 -6.42 -5.00 -3.34
C ASN A 87 -5.85 -4.43 -2.04
N VAL A 88 -4.52 -4.42 -1.96
CA VAL A 88 -3.76 -3.71 -0.94
C VAL A 88 -3.17 -2.45 -1.59
N MET A 89 -3.67 -1.30 -1.17
CA MET A 89 -3.22 0.00 -1.64
C MET A 89 -2.27 0.65 -0.65
N PHE A 90 -1.17 1.19 -1.16
CA PHE A 90 -0.25 2.05 -0.44
C PHE A 90 -0.46 3.50 -0.90
N VAL A 91 -0.72 4.39 0.05
CA VAL A 91 -1.01 5.80 -0.21
C VAL A 91 0.01 6.67 0.52
N PRO A 92 0.90 7.37 -0.21
CA PRO A 92 1.74 8.41 0.37
C PRO A 92 0.93 9.42 1.20
N GLY A 93 1.43 9.79 2.37
CA GLY A 93 0.64 10.55 3.35
C GLY A 93 0.19 11.94 2.88
N HIS A 94 0.81 12.52 1.86
CA HIS A 94 0.36 13.80 1.30
C HIS A 94 -0.95 13.68 0.51
N PHE A 95 -1.38 12.46 0.15
CA PHE A 95 -2.68 12.21 -0.48
C PHE A 95 -3.79 11.89 0.53
N SER A 96 -3.51 11.78 1.84
CA SER A 96 -4.54 11.35 2.81
C SER A 96 -5.74 12.30 2.87
N CYS A 97 -5.53 13.59 2.62
CA CYS A 97 -6.57 14.60 2.56
C CYS A 97 -7.59 14.39 1.44
N HIS A 98 -7.30 13.49 0.50
CA HIS A 98 -8.22 13.11 -0.58
C HIS A 98 -9.07 11.89 -0.24
N ILE A 99 -8.90 11.28 0.93
CA ILE A 99 -9.58 10.03 1.33
C ILE A 99 -10.42 10.30 2.56
N SER A 100 -11.74 10.07 2.48
CA SER A 100 -12.69 10.55 3.49
C SER A 100 -12.59 9.88 4.85
N PHE A 101 -12.14 8.63 4.91
CA PHE A 101 -12.03 7.84 6.15
C PHE A 101 -10.66 7.93 6.81
N LEU A 102 -9.70 8.61 6.18
CA LEU A 102 -8.38 8.84 6.76
C LEU A 102 -8.32 10.18 7.50
N PRO A 103 -7.49 10.29 8.55
CA PRO A 103 -7.28 11.53 9.28
C PRO A 103 -6.40 12.54 8.51
#